data_AF-A0A4R1HWQ4-F1
#
_entry.id   AF-A0A4R1HWQ4-F1
#
_cell.length_a   1.000
_cell.length_b   1.000
_cell.length_c   1.000
_cell.angle_alpha   90.00
_cell.angle_beta   90.00
_cell.angle_gamma   90.00
#
_symmetry.space_group_name_H-M   'P 1'
#
loop_
_entity.id
_entity.type
_entity.pdbx_description
1 polymer ?
#
loop_
_entity_poly.entity_id
_entity_poly.type
_entity_poly.pdbx_seq_one_letter_code
_entity_poly.pdbx_strand_id
1 'polypeptide(L)'
;MVVRREAQIGMGDTYKNVAKGNARVGAQIGRLEGRAANHADGDTYSQSAGTRVVAALLDEIQVELRRARSRDEIDEPTADAIRAEVDAAAECLPLDDEQQRGRFIIMMRRAKGLVEGLSTLTVKVVEAINAVRGIQ
;
A
#
# COMPACT_ATOMS: atom_id res chain seq x y z
N MET A 1 50.98 22.42 -19.54
CA MET A 1 49.87 21.65 -20.13
C MET A 1 49.04 21.10 -18.97
N VAL A 2 47.76 21.44 -18.98
CA VAL A 2 46.76 21.18 -17.93
C VAL A 2 46.45 19.67 -17.86
N VAL A 3 46.20 19.13 -16.66
CA VAL A 3 44.94 18.46 -16.24
C VAL A 3 45.12 17.87 -14.83
N ARG A 4 44.20 18.32 -13.95
CA ARG A 4 43.94 17.82 -12.59
C ARG A 4 43.25 16.45 -12.64
N ARG A 5 43.47 15.60 -11.64
CA ARG A 5 42.39 14.78 -11.06
C ARG A 5 42.70 14.34 -9.64
N GLU A 6 42.07 15.01 -8.70
CA GLU A 6 41.82 14.51 -7.36
C GLU A 6 40.66 13.51 -7.44
N ALA A 7 40.81 12.35 -6.79
CA ALA A 7 39.68 11.51 -6.42
C ALA A 7 39.93 11.03 -4.98
N GLN A 8 39.23 11.74 -4.11
CA GLN A 8 39.22 11.66 -2.67
C GLN A 8 38.59 10.33 -2.23
N ILE A 9 39.29 9.65 -1.31
CA ILE A 9 38.84 8.45 -0.62
C ILE A 9 37.75 8.88 0.38
N GLY A 10 36.50 8.54 0.08
CA GLY A 10 35.35 8.81 0.94
C GLY A 10 35.15 7.72 1.99
N MET A 11 35.75 7.90 3.16
CA MET A 11 35.38 7.22 4.40
C MET A 11 34.61 8.25 5.24
N GLY A 12 33.36 7.94 5.62
CA GLY A 12 32.48 8.88 6.31
C GLY A 12 31.27 8.20 6.93
N ASP A 13 31.51 7.67 8.13
CA ASP A 13 30.62 7.40 9.26
C ASP A 13 29.08 7.56 9.19
N THR A 14 28.43 6.47 9.60
CA THR A 14 27.54 6.36 10.77
C THR A 14 26.31 7.28 10.90
N TYR A 15 25.12 6.69 10.71
CA TYR A 15 23.93 7.03 11.51
C TYR A 15 23.41 5.77 12.22
N LYS A 16 23.99 5.48 13.38
CA LYS A 16 23.48 4.52 14.36
C LYS A 16 22.42 5.26 15.19
N ASN A 17 21.14 5.04 14.92
CA ASN A 17 20.08 5.57 15.79
C ASN A 17 20.00 4.70 17.05
N VAL A 18 20.85 5.01 18.05
CA VAL A 18 20.73 4.47 19.41
C VAL A 18 19.70 5.32 20.14
N ALA A 19 18.47 4.85 20.23
CA ALA A 19 17.46 5.48 21.06
C ALA A 19 17.79 5.23 22.55
N LYS A 20 18.34 6.25 23.22
CA LYS A 20 18.52 6.28 24.67
C LYS A 20 17.86 7.56 25.19
N GLY A 21 16.80 7.42 25.97
CA GLY A 21 16.21 8.49 26.77
C GLY A 21 14.89 9.04 26.24
N ASN A 22 13.82 8.76 26.98
CA ASN A 22 12.54 9.47 27.07
C ASN A 22 12.44 10.79 26.28
N ALA A 23 11.95 10.73 25.04
CA ALA A 23 11.44 11.89 24.32
C ALA A 23 10.14 11.50 23.61
N ARG A 24 9.00 11.92 24.18
CA ARG A 24 7.73 12.00 23.46
C ARG A 24 7.90 13.06 22.38
N VAL A 25 7.91 12.66 21.11
CA VAL A 25 7.73 13.57 19.98
C VAL A 25 6.50 13.12 19.19
N GLY A 26 5.37 13.77 19.47
CA GLY A 26 4.28 13.85 18.52
C GLY A 26 4.69 14.82 17.42
N ALA A 27 4.82 14.33 16.20
CA ALA A 27 4.85 15.15 14.99
C ALA A 27 4.42 14.28 13.81
N GLN A 28 3.13 14.32 13.53
CA GLN A 28 2.49 13.78 12.36
C GLN A 28 2.80 14.69 11.15
N ILE A 29 3.61 14.21 10.20
CA ILE A 29 3.61 14.70 8.81
C ILE A 29 3.77 13.47 7.90
N GLY A 30 2.67 12.74 7.72
CA GLY A 30 2.56 11.67 6.74
C GLY A 30 2.42 12.27 5.34
N ARG A 31 3.50 12.79 4.78
CA ARG A 31 3.64 12.92 3.33
C ARG A 31 4.38 11.66 2.87
N LEU A 32 3.62 10.61 2.54
CA LEU A 32 4.14 9.53 1.72
C LEU A 32 4.31 10.08 0.30
N GLU A 33 5.33 10.90 0.09
CA GLU A 33 6.01 10.91 -1.21
C GLU A 33 6.71 9.56 -1.31
N GLY A 34 5.99 8.59 -1.87
CA GLY A 34 6.51 7.30 -2.27
C GLY A 34 7.61 7.51 -3.30
N ARG A 35 8.82 7.67 -2.79
CA ARG A 35 10.10 7.50 -3.47
C ARG A 35 9.97 6.34 -4.46
N ALA A 36 10.24 6.65 -5.73
CA ALA A 36 10.48 5.68 -6.78
C ALA A 36 11.35 4.54 -6.23
N ALA A 37 10.74 3.38 -6.06
CA ALA A 37 11.48 2.14 -5.94
C ALA A 37 12.10 1.91 -7.32
N ASN A 38 13.38 2.27 -7.45
CA ASN A 38 14.25 1.77 -8.48
C ASN A 38 14.32 0.25 -8.34
N HIS A 39 13.35 -0.47 -8.90
CA HIS A 39 13.52 -1.86 -9.31
C HIS A 39 14.08 -1.81 -10.73
N ALA A 40 15.38 -1.63 -10.83
CA ALA A 40 16.15 -2.06 -11.99
C ALA A 40 16.61 -3.49 -11.68
N ASP A 41 15.87 -4.45 -12.21
CA ASP A 41 16.31 -5.68 -12.90
C ASP A 41 15.24 -6.78 -12.75
N GLY A 42 14.81 -7.32 -13.89
CA GLY A 42 14.03 -8.56 -13.97
C GLY A 42 12.60 -8.37 -14.45
N ASP A 43 12.37 -8.72 -15.71
CA ASP A 43 11.09 -9.12 -16.33
C ASP A 43 9.91 -9.25 -15.36
N THR A 44 9.09 -8.20 -15.25
CA THR A 44 7.72 -8.38 -14.77
C THR A 44 6.82 -7.53 -15.62
N TYR A 45 6.04 -8.22 -16.45
CA TYR A 45 4.83 -7.80 -17.15
C TYR A 45 4.42 -6.35 -16.91
N SER A 46 4.33 -5.59 -18.01
CA SER A 46 3.84 -4.22 -18.09
C SER A 46 2.48 -4.06 -17.39
N GLN A 47 2.45 -3.95 -16.06
CA GLN A 47 1.25 -3.62 -15.32
C GLN A 47 0.88 -2.18 -15.66
N SER A 48 -0.33 -2.03 -16.19
CA SER A 48 -0.93 -0.73 -16.44
C SER A 48 -0.86 0.13 -15.19
N ALA A 49 -0.68 1.45 -15.35
CA ALA A 49 -0.59 2.38 -14.22
C ALA A 49 -1.81 2.25 -13.28
N GLY A 50 -2.99 1.94 -13.84
CA GLY A 50 -4.21 1.65 -13.07
C GLY A 50 -4.09 0.43 -12.16
N THR A 51 -3.54 -0.69 -12.65
CA THR A 51 -3.31 -1.90 -11.84
C THR A 51 -2.39 -1.63 -10.66
N ARG A 52 -1.33 -0.82 -10.85
CA ARG A 52 -0.42 -0.43 -9.76
C ARG A 52 -1.09 0.40 -8.68
N VAL A 53 -1.97 1.34 -9.06
CA VAL A 53 -2.75 2.15 -8.11
C VAL A 53 -3.68 1.26 -7.28
N VAL A 54 -4.33 0.29 -7.93
CA VAL A 54 -5.23 -0.64 -7.23
C VAL A 54 -4.46 -1.53 -6.25
N ALA A 55 -3.29 -2.06 -6.63
CA ALA A 55 -2.44 -2.84 -5.75
C ALA A 55 -2.03 -2.05 -4.50
N ALA A 56 -1.63 -0.78 -4.66
CA ALA A 56 -1.30 0.09 -3.53
C ALA A 56 -2.49 0.32 -2.58
N LEU A 57 -3.70 0.45 -3.11
CA LEU A 57 -4.91 0.59 -2.30
C LEU A 57 -5.22 -0.68 -1.49
N LEU A 58 -4.97 -1.88 -2.03
CA LEU A 58 -5.12 -3.13 -1.27
C LEU A 58 -4.14 -3.19 -0.10
N ASP A 59 -2.88 -2.81 -0.32
CA ASP A 59 -1.87 -2.73 0.74
C ASP A 59 -2.28 -1.75 1.84
N GLU A 60 -2.80 -0.58 1.47
CA GLU A 60 -3.33 0.40 2.43
C GLU A 60 -4.51 -0.15 3.24
N ILE A 61 -5.44 -0.88 2.60
CA ILE A 61 -6.56 -1.53 3.30
C ILE A 61 -6.04 -2.55 4.31
N GLN A 62 -5.05 -3.36 3.94
CA GLN A 62 -4.44 -4.34 4.84
C GLN A 62 -3.74 -3.67 6.03
N VAL A 63 -3.09 -2.53 5.83
CA VAL A 63 -2.50 -1.72 6.91
C VAL A 63 -3.58 -1.19 7.85
N GLU A 64 -4.64 -0.61 7.31
CA GLU A 64 -5.74 -0.06 8.12
C GLU A 64 -6.51 -1.16 8.86
N LEU A 65 -6.67 -2.35 8.28
CA LEU A 65 -7.27 -3.50 8.94
C LEU A 65 -6.47 -3.94 10.17
N ARG A 66 -5.14 -4.02 10.04
CA ARG A 66 -4.25 -4.31 11.18
C ARG A 66 -4.33 -3.23 12.26
N ARG A 67 -4.46 -1.96 11.87
CA ARG A 67 -4.61 -0.83 12.81
C ARG A 67 -5.95 -0.92 13.56
N ALA A 68 -7.05 -1.14 12.85
CA ALA A 68 -8.37 -1.30 13.45
C ALA A 68 -8.38 -2.48 14.44
N ARG A 69 -7.75 -3.61 14.08
CA ARG A 69 -7.58 -4.75 15.01
C ARG A 69 -6.74 -4.41 16.23
N SER A 70 -5.63 -3.71 16.06
CA SER A 70 -4.76 -3.30 17.19
C SER A 70 -5.43 -2.33 18.18
N ARG A 71 -6.55 -1.70 17.76
CA ARG A 71 -7.34 -0.77 18.57
C ARG A 71 -8.63 -1.39 19.10
N ASP A 72 -8.84 -2.69 18.89
CA ASP A 72 -10.08 -3.40 19.22
C ASP A 72 -11.34 -2.77 18.59
N GLU A 73 -11.21 -2.07 17.45
CA GLU A 73 -12.34 -1.46 16.72
C GLU A 73 -13.16 -2.51 15.94
N ILE A 74 -12.57 -3.69 15.73
CA ILE A 74 -13.12 -4.83 14.99
C ILE A 74 -12.62 -6.10 15.66
N ASP A 75 -13.42 -7.17 15.69
CA ASP A 75 -13.01 -8.46 16.25
C ASP A 75 -12.19 -9.31 15.25
N GLU A 76 -11.51 -10.37 15.72
CA GLU A 76 -10.68 -11.22 14.85
C GLU A 76 -11.50 -11.88 13.74
N PRO A 77 -12.68 -12.48 14.01
CA PRO A 77 -13.47 -13.13 12.96
C PRO A 77 -13.88 -12.17 11.84
N THR A 78 -14.28 -10.94 12.15
CA THR A 78 -14.64 -9.96 11.12
C THR A 78 -13.41 -9.49 10.35
N ALA A 79 -12.27 -9.30 11.03
CA ALA A 79 -11.05 -8.92 10.31
C ALA A 79 -10.52 -10.03 9.40
N ASP A 80 -10.64 -11.29 9.80
CA ASP A 80 -10.28 -12.42 8.94
C ASP A 80 -11.21 -12.52 7.73
N ALA A 81 -12.52 -12.28 7.92
CA ALA A 81 -13.46 -12.23 6.81
C ALA A 81 -13.13 -11.09 5.82
N ILE A 82 -12.80 -9.89 6.31
CA ILE A 82 -12.39 -8.77 5.43
C ILE A 82 -11.10 -9.12 4.70
N ARG A 83 -10.12 -9.71 5.40
CA ARG A 83 -8.83 -10.09 4.83
C ARG A 83 -9.00 -11.09 3.71
N ALA A 84 -9.85 -12.11 3.90
CA ALA A 84 -10.16 -13.09 2.87
C ALA A 84 -10.75 -12.44 1.60
N GLU A 85 -11.65 -11.47 1.73
CA GLU A 85 -12.21 -10.75 0.58
C GLU A 85 -11.16 -9.85 -0.11
N VAL A 86 -10.27 -9.20 0.66
CA VAL A 86 -9.19 -8.37 0.12
C VAL A 86 -8.13 -9.23 -0.59
N ASP A 87 -7.79 -10.40 -0.04
CA ASP A 87 -6.85 -11.35 -0.63
C ASP A 87 -7.43 -11.95 -1.92
N ALA A 88 -8.72 -12.32 -1.92
CA ALA A 88 -9.43 -12.76 -3.13
C ALA A 88 -9.52 -11.65 -4.20
N ALA A 89 -9.60 -10.39 -3.79
CA ALA A 89 -9.50 -9.26 -4.72
C ALA A 89 -8.09 -9.12 -5.30
N ALA A 90 -7.04 -9.34 -4.48
CA ALA A 90 -5.65 -9.32 -4.94
C ALA A 90 -5.35 -10.40 -5.98
N GLU A 91 -5.98 -11.57 -5.87
CA GLU A 91 -5.89 -12.65 -6.87
C GLU A 91 -6.46 -12.26 -8.25
N CYS A 92 -7.26 -11.20 -8.33
CA CYS A 92 -7.77 -10.70 -9.61
C CYS A 92 -6.75 -9.82 -10.35
N LEU A 93 -5.60 -9.49 -9.74
CA LEU A 93 -4.55 -8.70 -10.39
C LEU A 93 -3.69 -9.59 -11.31
N PRO A 94 -3.21 -9.08 -12.45
CA PRO A 94 -3.45 -7.74 -13.01
C PRO A 94 -4.88 -7.58 -13.56
N LEU A 95 -5.39 -6.35 -13.65
CA LEU A 95 -6.77 -6.06 -14.09
C LEU A 95 -6.86 -5.80 -15.60
N ASP A 96 -6.31 -6.72 -16.39
CA ASP A 96 -6.12 -6.52 -17.83
C ASP A 96 -7.45 -6.69 -18.59
N ASP A 97 -8.33 -7.60 -18.15
CA ASP A 97 -9.62 -7.86 -18.78
C ASP A 97 -10.85 -7.45 -17.92
N GLU A 98 -12.02 -7.38 -18.57
CA GLU A 98 -13.28 -6.98 -17.94
C GLU A 98 -13.77 -8.00 -16.89
N GLN A 99 -13.49 -9.28 -17.07
CA GLN A 99 -13.88 -10.33 -16.13
C GLN A 99 -13.10 -10.21 -14.81
N GLN A 100 -11.80 -9.95 -14.87
CA GLN A 100 -10.94 -9.66 -13.72
C GLN A 100 -11.43 -8.41 -12.97
N ARG A 101 -11.69 -7.31 -13.70
CA ARG A 101 -12.24 -6.06 -13.14
C ARG A 101 -13.59 -6.28 -12.47
N GLY A 102 -14.49 -7.04 -13.11
CA GLY A 102 -15.81 -7.38 -12.55
C GLY A 102 -15.70 -8.21 -11.27
N ARG A 103 -14.86 -9.24 -11.26
CA ARG A 103 -14.60 -10.08 -10.07
C ARG A 103 -14.02 -9.26 -8.92
N PHE A 104 -13.03 -8.42 -9.21
CA PHE A 104 -12.45 -7.51 -8.21
C PHE A 104 -13.52 -6.62 -7.57
N ILE A 105 -14.37 -5.97 -8.39
CA ILE A 105 -15.44 -5.09 -7.88
C ILE A 105 -16.41 -5.87 -6.99
N ILE A 106 -16.71 -7.14 -7.31
CA ILE A 106 -17.59 -7.98 -6.48
C ILE A 106 -16.97 -8.24 -5.11
N MET A 107 -15.71 -8.66 -5.04
CA MET A 107 -15.03 -8.92 -3.76
C MET A 107 -14.93 -7.64 -2.92
N MET A 108 -14.57 -6.52 -3.54
CA MET A 108 -14.50 -5.24 -2.83
C MET A 108 -15.88 -4.74 -2.35
N ARG A 109 -16.98 -5.07 -3.04
CA ARG A 109 -18.33 -4.79 -2.53
C ARG A 109 -18.70 -5.63 -1.33
N ARG A 110 -18.23 -6.89 -1.26
CA ARG A 110 -18.40 -7.74 -0.07
C ARG A 110 -17.60 -7.19 1.10
N ALA A 111 -16.32 -6.86 0.86
CA ALA A 111 -15.47 -6.20 1.85
C ALA A 111 -16.12 -4.90 2.37
N LYS A 112 -16.72 -4.08 1.49
CA LYS A 112 -17.45 -2.85 1.87
C LYS A 112 -18.57 -3.12 2.89
N GLY A 113 -19.31 -4.22 2.73
CA GLY A 113 -20.38 -4.59 3.65
C GLY A 113 -19.84 -5.03 5.03
N LEU A 114 -18.64 -5.61 5.06
CA LEU A 114 -17.99 -6.05 6.30
C LEU A 114 -17.32 -4.89 7.07
N VAL A 115 -16.90 -3.84 6.38
CA VAL A 115 -16.29 -2.64 7.01
C VAL A 115 -17.31 -1.54 7.29
N GLU A 116 -18.61 -1.80 7.13
CA GLU A 116 -19.67 -0.81 7.35
C GLU A 116 -19.67 -0.37 8.83
N GLY A 117 -19.25 0.88 9.08
CA GLY A 117 -19.03 1.42 10.44
C GLY A 117 -17.57 1.79 10.73
N LEU A 118 -16.62 1.26 9.96
CA LEU A 118 -15.21 1.64 10.00
C LEU A 118 -14.94 2.66 8.89
N SER A 119 -15.12 3.95 9.21
CA SER A 119 -15.13 5.04 8.23
C SER A 119 -13.87 5.08 7.36
N THR A 120 -12.68 4.95 7.95
CA THR A 120 -11.41 4.95 7.22
C THR A 120 -11.29 3.76 6.26
N LEU A 121 -11.62 2.55 6.71
CA LEU A 121 -11.60 1.34 5.88
C LEU A 121 -12.64 1.43 4.75
N THR A 122 -13.84 1.91 5.05
CA THR A 122 -14.91 2.11 4.06
C THR A 122 -14.46 3.04 2.93
N VAL A 123 -13.80 4.16 3.26
CA VAL A 123 -13.27 5.08 2.26
C VAL A 123 -12.26 4.39 1.35
N LYS A 124 -11.29 3.65 1.93
CA LYS A 124 -10.25 2.94 1.17
C LYS A 124 -10.81 1.88 0.24
N VAL A 125 -11.80 1.12 0.70
CA VAL A 125 -12.51 0.13 -0.12
C VAL A 125 -13.23 0.80 -1.30
N VAL A 126 -13.89 1.94 -1.07
CA VAL A 126 -14.57 2.71 -2.12
C VAL A 126 -13.57 3.32 -3.12
N GLU A 127 -12.43 3.83 -2.65
CA GLU A 127 -11.33 4.30 -3.49
C GLU A 127 -10.85 3.19 -4.44
N ALA A 128 -10.65 1.96 -3.93
CA ALA A 128 -10.25 0.82 -4.75
C ALA A 128 -11.29 0.47 -5.83
N ILE A 129 -12.58 0.47 -5.49
CA ILE A 129 -13.66 0.24 -6.46
C ILE A 129 -13.66 1.31 -7.56
N ASN A 130 -13.49 2.58 -7.19
CA ASN A 130 -13.48 3.68 -8.15
C ASN A 130 -12.23 3.67 -9.02
N ALA A 131 -11.08 3.30 -8.47
CA ALA A 131 -9.83 3.14 -9.22
C ALA A 131 -10.00 2.12 -10.36
N VAL A 132 -10.61 0.95 -10.09
CA VAL A 132 -10.87 -0.06 -11.12
C VAL A 132 -11.83 0.45 -12.20
N ARG A 133 -12.87 1.19 -11.83
CA ARG A 133 -13.80 1.79 -12.81
C ARG A 133 -13.15 2.84 -13.70
N GLY A 134 -12.05 3.44 -13.24
CA GLY A 134 -11.25 4.40 -14.00
C GLY A 134 -10.23 3.75 -14.94
N ILE A 135 -10.00 2.44 -14.83
CA ILE A 135 -9.17 1.68 -15.78
C ILE A 135 -10.01 1.51 -17.05
N GLN A 136 -9.64 2.23 -18.11
CA GLN A 136 -10.18 2.06 -19.46
C GLN A 136 -9.31 1.05 -20.19
#